data_AF-A0A837ADE7-F1
#
_entry.id   AF-A0A837ADE7-F1
#
_cell.length_a   1.000
_cell.length_b   1.000
_cell.length_c   1.000
_cell.angle_alpha   90.00
_cell.angle_beta   90.00
_cell.angle_gamma   90.00
#
_symmetry.space_group_name_H-M   'P 1'
#
loop_
_entity.id
_entity.type
_entity.pdbx_description
1 polymer ?
#
loop_
_entity_poly.entity_id
_entity_poly.type
_entity_poly.pdbx_seq_one_letter_code
_entity_poly.pdbx_strand_id
1 'polypeptide(L)'
;MKNNSKSIKLTHKERIGLVTDAILTSLFILIVNFLVFFATEVYYTTHPDWRNQLIRFGNSLIAGNHIQLWSWSNGFVVMIAALDMFVLYIRLFMHYKRIQEQHIINDLHYIADGNFDYTIPYKLIGDDQRIVESINVLVNNVIHSMSEELKTEKSKDELISNVSHDIRTPLTSIIGYLGLIENKQYTSEEDLAKYVHIAYSKARQMKTLADDLFEYTKITDKDYSKLNTRKIEMKAMIDQIAAGFDLEMAEKDMKMHSKTNFDKLVIDGSPSDLARAINNLISNALKYGHDGHNIYVEGFRVNEKELEIKVSNDGEKIPEESIKHVFDRFYRVENSRNKSTGGTGLGLAIVYEVVNIHGGYCSVASNDELTTFTLHLPIKHGDKLTPTKHEEGQQEVIDNAK
;
A
#
# COMPACT_ATOMS: atom_id res chain seq x y z
N MET A 1 -5.90 -21.13 2.38
CA MET A 1 -4.78 -22.10 2.51
C MET A 1 -4.89 -22.81 3.85
N LYS A 2 -4.88 -24.16 3.88
CA LYS A 2 -4.92 -24.95 5.13
C LYS A 2 -3.61 -24.76 5.89
N ASN A 3 -3.64 -23.89 6.90
CA ASN A 3 -2.48 -23.56 7.72
C ASN A 3 -2.27 -24.68 8.76
N ASN A 4 -1.49 -25.70 8.41
CA ASN A 4 -1.07 -26.76 9.33
C ASN A 4 -0.06 -26.18 10.32
N SER A 5 -0.53 -25.54 11.39
CA SER A 5 0.34 -25.02 12.45
C SER A 5 1.06 -26.21 13.10
N LYS A 6 2.38 -26.29 12.92
CA LYS A 6 3.22 -27.31 13.55
C LYS A 6 4.00 -26.66 14.69
N SER A 7 4.09 -27.34 15.83
CA SER A 7 5.07 -27.00 16.86
C SER A 7 6.49 -27.11 16.30
N ILE A 8 7.46 -26.42 16.89
CA ILE A 8 8.88 -26.57 16.50
C ILE A 8 9.25 -28.05 16.51
N LYS A 9 9.78 -28.53 15.38
CA LYS A 9 10.27 -29.90 15.24
C LYS A 9 11.74 -29.94 15.66
N LEU A 10 11.98 -30.43 16.88
CA LEU A 10 13.35 -30.64 17.36
C LEU A 10 14.11 -31.62 16.46
N THR A 11 15.35 -31.25 16.11
CA THR A 11 16.28 -32.09 15.36
C THR A 11 16.72 -33.31 16.17
N HIS A 12 17.24 -34.34 15.51
CA HIS A 12 17.76 -35.53 16.21
C HIS A 12 18.89 -35.16 17.21
N LYS A 13 19.73 -34.18 16.84
CA LYS A 13 20.82 -33.68 17.68
C LYS A 13 20.29 -32.96 18.94
N GLU A 14 19.26 -32.14 18.81
CA GLU A 14 18.63 -31.45 19.95
C GLU A 14 17.95 -32.40 20.92
N ARG A 15 17.28 -33.43 20.41
CA ARG A 15 16.67 -34.47 21.26
C ARG A 15 17.73 -35.23 22.05
N ILE A 16 18.83 -35.60 21.38
CA ILE A 16 19.99 -36.19 22.08
C ILE A 16 20.52 -35.20 23.13
N GLY A 17 20.65 -33.92 22.78
CA GLY A 17 21.08 -32.86 23.71
C GLY A 17 20.23 -32.81 24.98
N LEU A 18 18.91 -32.81 24.85
CA LEU A 18 17.97 -32.83 26.00
C LEU A 18 18.13 -34.10 26.84
N VAL A 19 18.25 -35.26 26.21
CA VAL A 19 18.46 -36.53 26.92
C VAL A 19 19.80 -36.55 27.65
N THR A 20 20.87 -36.06 27.01
CA THR A 20 22.19 -35.99 27.64
C THR A 20 22.20 -35.03 28.83
N ASP A 21 21.55 -33.86 28.72
CA ASP A 21 21.44 -32.90 29.82
C ASP A 21 20.57 -33.47 30.96
N ALA A 22 19.51 -34.21 30.65
CA ALA A 22 18.70 -34.93 31.64
C ALA A 22 19.53 -35.97 32.42
N ILE A 23 20.29 -36.80 31.72
CA ILE A 23 21.15 -37.83 32.33
C ILE A 23 22.22 -37.19 33.20
N LEU A 24 22.91 -36.17 32.69
CA LEU A 24 23.99 -35.50 33.40
C LEU A 24 23.48 -34.78 34.66
N THR A 25 22.32 -34.12 34.55
CA THR A 25 21.64 -33.48 35.69
C THR A 25 21.20 -34.51 36.72
N SER A 26 20.63 -35.63 36.28
CA SER A 26 20.20 -36.72 37.18
C SER A 26 21.39 -37.34 37.92
N LEU A 27 22.51 -37.56 37.22
CA LEU A 27 23.74 -38.08 37.82
C LEU A 27 24.34 -37.09 38.82
N PHE A 28 24.33 -35.79 38.50
CA PHE A 28 24.77 -34.74 39.42
C PHE A 28 23.90 -34.68 40.67
N ILE A 29 22.57 -34.71 40.51
CA ILE A 29 21.61 -34.76 41.63
C ILE A 29 21.87 -36.00 42.50
N LEU A 30 22.09 -37.17 41.88
CA LEU A 30 22.39 -38.41 42.61
C LEU A 30 23.68 -38.29 43.43
N ILE A 31 24.74 -37.71 42.86
CA ILE A 31 26.00 -37.44 43.58
C ILE A 31 25.75 -36.48 44.74
N VAL A 32 24.99 -35.39 44.53
CA VAL A 32 24.67 -34.43 45.60
C VAL A 32 23.88 -35.12 46.72
N ASN A 33 22.85 -35.90 46.39
CA ASN A 33 22.07 -36.66 47.35
C ASN A 33 22.93 -37.67 48.12
N PHE A 34 23.85 -38.36 47.43
CA PHE A 34 24.78 -39.27 48.08
C PHE A 34 25.71 -38.54 49.06
N LEU A 35 26.25 -37.38 48.67
CA LEU A 35 27.09 -36.55 49.54
C LEU A 35 26.32 -36.03 50.76
N VAL A 36 25.09 -35.56 50.57
CA VAL A 36 24.21 -35.10 51.66
C VAL A 36 23.90 -36.25 52.61
N PHE A 37 23.56 -37.43 52.08
CA PHE A 37 23.32 -38.62 52.87
C PHE A 37 24.56 -39.03 53.68
N PHE A 38 25.72 -39.11 53.04
CA PHE A 38 26.99 -39.45 53.69
C PHE A 38 27.37 -38.45 54.80
N ALA A 39 27.25 -37.14 54.53
CA ALA A 39 27.51 -36.10 55.51
C ALA A 39 26.54 -36.19 56.71
N THR A 40 25.27 -36.49 56.44
CA THR A 40 24.24 -36.69 57.46
C THR A 40 24.57 -37.88 58.36
N GLU A 41 25.01 -39.00 57.78
CA GLU A 41 25.42 -40.20 58.53
C GLU A 41 26.66 -39.95 59.41
N VAL A 42 27.69 -39.28 58.87
CA VAL A 42 28.88 -38.87 59.64
C VAL A 42 28.50 -37.93 60.79
N TYR A 43 27.58 -37.00 60.58
CA TYR A 43 27.09 -36.12 61.63
C TYR A 43 26.36 -36.89 62.74
N TYR A 44 25.46 -37.82 62.36
CA TYR A 44 24.72 -38.65 63.31
C TYR A 44 25.62 -39.52 64.19
N THR A 45 26.68 -40.07 63.61
CA THR A 45 27.64 -40.91 64.34
C THR A 45 28.53 -40.10 65.28
N THR A 46 28.81 -38.83 64.96
CA THR A 46 29.69 -37.96 65.76
C THR A 46 28.95 -37.26 66.91
N HIS A 47 27.65 -36.99 66.78
CA HIS A 47 26.82 -36.28 67.79
C HIS A 47 25.60 -37.11 68.26
N PRO A 48 25.79 -38.13 69.12
CA PRO A 48 24.73 -39.05 69.52
C PRO A 48 23.59 -38.40 70.35
N ASP A 49 23.82 -37.25 70.99
CA ASP A 49 22.79 -36.53 71.75
C ASP A 49 21.68 -35.98 70.85
N TRP A 50 22.03 -35.55 69.64
CA TRP A 50 21.09 -35.06 68.63
C TRP A 50 20.17 -36.16 68.11
N ARG A 51 20.72 -37.36 67.90
CA ARG A 51 19.94 -38.56 67.52
C ARG A 51 18.84 -38.85 68.53
N ASN A 52 19.15 -38.77 69.83
CA ASN A 52 18.17 -39.01 70.89
C ASN A 52 17.11 -37.91 70.97
N GLN A 53 17.46 -36.65 70.69
CA GLN A 53 16.50 -35.54 70.64
C GLN A 53 15.54 -35.66 69.44
N LEU A 54 16.03 -36.02 68.25
CA LEU A 54 15.18 -36.24 67.06
C LEU A 54 14.20 -37.39 67.24
N ILE A 55 14.67 -38.51 67.81
CA ILE A 55 13.81 -39.67 68.11
C ILE A 55 12.75 -39.28 69.16
N ARG A 56 13.13 -38.54 70.21
CA ARG A 56 12.18 -38.04 71.23
C ARG A 56 11.17 -37.05 70.65
N PHE A 57 11.59 -36.13 69.79
CA PHE A 57 10.72 -35.18 69.10
C PHE A 57 9.74 -35.89 68.16
N GLY A 58 10.24 -36.82 67.33
CA GLY A 58 9.42 -37.65 66.46
C GLY A 58 8.37 -38.47 67.23
N ASN A 59 8.76 -39.07 68.36
CA ASN A 59 7.85 -39.82 69.22
C ASN A 59 6.84 -38.91 69.95
N SER A 60 7.20 -37.64 70.25
CA SER A 60 6.29 -36.69 70.93
C SER A 60 5.15 -36.17 70.05
N LEU A 61 5.32 -36.18 68.72
CA LEU A 61 4.26 -35.83 67.76
C LEU A 61 3.23 -36.95 67.56
N ILE A 62 3.54 -38.19 68.01
CA ILE A 62 2.75 -39.42 67.77
C ILE A 62 1.80 -39.74 68.95
N ALA A 63 1.91 -39.01 70.07
CA ALA A 63 1.07 -39.20 71.25
C ALA A 63 -0.34 -38.61 71.05
N GLY A 64 -1.22 -39.30 70.32
CA GLY A 64 -2.63 -38.88 70.29
C GLY A 64 -3.64 -39.71 69.48
N ASN A 65 -3.26 -40.44 68.42
CA ASN A 65 -4.22 -41.29 67.71
C ASN A 65 -3.54 -42.37 66.87
N HIS A 66 -4.08 -43.59 66.86
CA HIS A 66 -3.54 -44.81 66.23
C HIS A 66 -3.48 -44.80 64.69
N ILE A 67 -3.30 -43.65 64.06
CA ILE A 67 -2.99 -43.56 62.64
C ILE A 67 -1.46 -43.40 62.54
N GLN A 68 -0.76 -44.47 62.15
CA GLN A 68 0.65 -44.42 61.79
C GLN A 68 0.82 -43.61 60.50
N LEU A 69 0.67 -42.29 60.57
CA LEU A 69 1.00 -41.39 59.49
C LEU A 69 2.52 -41.26 59.42
N TRP A 70 3.14 -42.18 58.67
CA TRP A 70 4.49 -42.09 58.10
C TRP A 70 5.67 -42.01 59.09
N SER A 71 6.61 -42.95 58.96
CA SER A 71 7.96 -42.73 59.48
C SER A 71 8.54 -41.48 58.81
N TRP A 72 9.03 -40.52 59.60
CA TRP A 72 9.60 -39.27 59.10
C TRP A 72 10.69 -39.48 58.02
N SER A 73 11.34 -40.64 58.01
CA SER A 73 12.28 -41.07 56.97
C SER A 73 11.65 -41.09 55.57
N ASN A 74 10.43 -41.61 55.43
CA ASN A 74 9.80 -41.77 54.12
C ASN A 74 9.29 -40.42 53.60
N GLY A 75 8.81 -39.56 54.50
CA GLY A 75 8.35 -38.19 54.20
C GLY A 75 9.46 -37.34 53.61
N PHE A 76 10.63 -37.42 54.24
CA PHE A 76 11.82 -36.70 53.79
C PHE A 76 12.32 -37.18 52.42
N VAL A 77 12.32 -38.50 52.17
CA VAL A 77 12.72 -39.07 50.86
C VAL A 77 11.78 -38.59 49.74
N VAL A 78 10.47 -38.56 49.99
CA VAL A 78 9.50 -38.07 48.98
C VAL A 78 9.68 -36.57 48.73
N MET A 79 9.98 -35.78 49.76
CA MET A 79 10.25 -34.35 49.61
C MET A 79 11.52 -34.10 48.77
N ILE A 80 12.60 -34.83 49.00
CA ILE A 80 13.83 -34.74 48.18
C ILE A 80 13.55 -35.17 46.74
N ALA A 81 12.85 -36.29 46.54
CA ALA A 81 12.52 -36.77 45.20
C ALA A 81 11.64 -35.76 44.42
N ALA A 82 10.72 -35.08 45.10
CA ALA A 82 9.93 -34.00 44.51
C ALA A 82 10.80 -32.79 44.14
N LEU A 83 11.75 -32.41 45.01
CA LEU A 83 12.71 -31.33 44.74
C LEU A 83 13.59 -31.65 43.53
N ASP A 84 14.11 -32.88 43.44
CA ASP A 84 14.95 -33.35 42.35
C ASP A 84 14.19 -33.33 41.02
N MET A 85 12.95 -33.82 41.02
CA MET A 85 12.08 -33.79 39.85
C MET A 85 11.80 -32.35 39.42
N PHE A 86 11.60 -31.44 40.38
CA PHE A 86 11.39 -30.02 40.11
C PHE A 86 12.63 -29.34 39.52
N VAL A 87 13.83 -29.60 40.06
CA VAL A 87 15.10 -29.08 39.52
C VAL A 87 15.34 -29.62 38.10
N LEU A 88 15.15 -30.92 37.89
CA LEU A 88 15.28 -31.54 36.57
C LEU A 88 14.28 -30.94 35.57
N TYR A 89 13.03 -30.73 35.98
CA TYR A 89 12.00 -30.09 35.17
C TYR A 89 12.41 -28.68 34.76
N ILE A 90 12.83 -27.82 35.71
CA ILE A 90 13.29 -26.45 35.42
C ILE A 90 14.47 -26.48 34.45
N ARG A 91 15.44 -27.38 34.65
CA ARG A 91 16.62 -27.49 33.81
C ARG A 91 16.26 -27.85 32.37
N LEU A 92 15.43 -28.88 32.18
CA LEU A 92 14.97 -29.30 30.86
C LEU A 92 14.10 -28.24 30.18
N PHE A 93 13.26 -27.55 30.95
CA PHE A 93 12.46 -26.44 30.46
C PHE A 93 13.34 -25.29 29.95
N MET A 94 14.37 -24.90 30.70
CA MET A 94 15.32 -23.86 30.27
C MET A 94 16.09 -24.26 29.01
N HIS A 95 16.54 -25.52 28.92
CA HIS A 95 17.24 -26.02 27.74
C HIS A 95 16.32 -26.03 26.52
N TYR A 96 15.07 -26.48 26.68
CA TYR A 96 14.08 -26.43 25.61
C TYR A 96 13.83 -24.99 25.13
N LYS A 97 13.66 -24.03 26.05
CA LYS A 97 13.48 -22.62 25.70
C LYS A 97 14.66 -22.06 24.91
N ARG A 98 15.89 -22.37 25.31
CA ARG A 98 17.11 -21.95 24.59
C ARG A 98 17.15 -22.47 23.15
N ILE A 99 16.68 -23.70 22.91
CA ILE A 99 16.59 -24.26 21.56
C ILE A 99 15.55 -23.49 20.73
N GLN A 100 14.40 -23.12 21.32
CA GLN A 100 13.38 -22.32 20.62
C GLN A 100 13.92 -20.94 20.23
N GLU A 101 14.60 -20.23 21.14
CA GLU A 101 15.21 -18.92 20.87
C GLU A 101 16.23 -19.01 19.71
N GLN A 102 17.02 -20.07 19.66
CA GLN A 102 17.95 -20.29 18.55
C GLN A 102 17.25 -20.50 17.20
N HIS A 103 16.11 -21.20 17.17
CA HIS A 103 15.33 -21.34 15.94
C HIS A 103 14.80 -19.99 15.46
N ILE A 104 14.25 -19.18 16.37
CA ILE A 104 13.75 -17.84 16.03
C ILE A 104 14.87 -16.96 15.48
N ILE A 105 16.05 -16.96 16.12
CA ILE A 105 17.21 -16.18 15.68
C ILE A 105 17.70 -16.64 14.31
N ASN A 106 17.78 -17.96 14.08
CA ASN A 106 18.20 -18.51 12.79
C ASN A 106 17.20 -18.16 11.67
N ASP A 107 15.90 -18.28 11.96
CA ASP A 107 14.85 -17.87 11.03
C ASP A 107 14.93 -16.38 10.72
N LEU A 108 15.17 -15.53 11.72
CA LEU A 108 15.34 -14.09 11.55
C LEU A 108 16.58 -13.76 10.70
N HIS A 109 17.71 -14.44 10.93
CA HIS A 109 18.90 -14.28 10.08
C HIS A 109 18.62 -14.69 8.64
N TYR A 110 17.93 -15.81 8.43
CA TYR A 110 17.56 -16.26 7.09
C TYR A 110 16.71 -15.22 6.34
N ILE A 111 15.75 -14.59 7.04
CA ILE A 111 14.95 -13.49 6.50
C ILE A 111 15.83 -12.26 6.20
N ALA A 112 16.72 -11.89 7.12
CA ALA A 112 17.60 -10.74 6.99
C ALA A 112 18.63 -10.87 5.84
N ASP A 113 18.99 -12.10 5.47
CA ASP A 113 19.85 -12.40 4.32
C ASP A 113 19.13 -12.24 2.96
N GLY A 114 17.88 -11.76 2.95
CA GLY A 114 17.13 -11.39 1.75
C GLY A 114 16.00 -12.35 1.36
N ASN A 115 15.74 -13.39 2.17
CA ASN A 115 14.66 -14.36 1.94
C ASN A 115 13.35 -13.87 2.56
N PHE A 116 12.86 -12.71 2.11
CA PHE A 116 11.66 -12.08 2.69
C PHE A 116 10.37 -12.86 2.40
N ASP A 117 10.36 -13.77 1.43
CA ASP A 117 9.24 -14.67 1.14
C ASP A 117 9.01 -15.75 2.23
N TYR A 118 9.98 -15.91 3.13
CA TYR A 118 9.88 -16.82 4.26
C TYR A 118 9.11 -16.21 5.43
N THR A 119 8.11 -16.95 5.93
CA THR A 119 7.38 -16.64 7.16
C THR A 119 7.60 -17.76 8.16
N ILE A 120 7.79 -17.39 9.43
CA ILE A 120 8.03 -18.36 10.50
C ILE A 120 6.74 -19.19 10.68
N PRO A 121 6.77 -20.52 10.40
CA PRO A 121 5.54 -21.30 10.19
C PRO A 121 5.00 -21.96 11.47
N TYR A 122 5.75 -21.90 12.57
CA TYR A 122 5.39 -22.58 13.82
C TYR A 122 4.72 -21.65 14.82
N LYS A 123 3.90 -22.24 15.70
CA LYS A 123 3.31 -21.56 16.85
C LYS A 123 4.05 -21.94 18.13
N LEU A 124 4.31 -20.95 18.96
CA LEU A 124 4.90 -21.04 20.28
C LEU A 124 3.81 -20.86 21.35
N ILE A 125 4.14 -21.24 22.58
CA ILE A 125 3.28 -21.05 23.74
C ILE A 125 3.87 -19.90 24.56
N GLY A 126 3.03 -18.97 25.00
CA GLY A 126 3.45 -17.84 25.83
C GLY A 126 4.00 -16.66 25.03
N ASP A 127 4.91 -15.92 25.64
CA ASP A 127 5.35 -14.60 25.14
C ASP A 127 6.11 -14.66 23.81
N ASP A 128 6.83 -15.76 23.54
CA ASP A 128 7.63 -15.92 22.33
C ASP A 128 6.76 -15.99 21.05
N GLN A 129 5.49 -16.37 21.16
CA GLN A 129 4.53 -16.32 20.05
C GLN A 129 4.30 -14.88 19.57
N ARG A 130 4.24 -13.92 20.49
CA ARG A 130 4.06 -12.50 20.14
C ARG A 130 5.27 -11.95 19.38
N ILE A 131 6.46 -12.45 19.69
CA ILE A 131 7.70 -12.10 18.99
C ILE A 131 7.63 -12.60 17.54
N VAL A 132 7.29 -13.88 17.34
CA VAL A 132 7.14 -14.47 16.00
C VAL A 132 6.07 -13.75 15.17
N GLU A 133 4.92 -13.44 15.77
CA GLU A 133 3.86 -12.67 15.10
C GLU A 133 4.34 -11.27 14.72
N SER A 134 5.04 -10.58 15.62
CA SER A 134 5.60 -9.25 15.34
C SER A 134 6.64 -9.29 14.22
N ILE A 135 7.51 -10.30 14.19
CA ILE A 135 8.47 -10.50 13.10
C ILE A 135 7.74 -10.71 11.78
N ASN A 136 6.75 -11.61 11.72
CA ASN A 136 6.00 -11.86 10.49
C ASN A 136 5.26 -10.60 10.00
N VAL A 137 4.69 -9.79 10.90
CA VAL A 137 4.07 -8.50 10.54
C VAL A 137 5.11 -7.53 10.00
N LEU A 138 6.27 -7.40 10.66
CA LEU A 138 7.36 -6.53 10.19
C LEU A 138 7.86 -6.95 8.80
N VAL A 139 8.06 -8.24 8.57
CA VAL A 139 8.50 -8.78 7.28
C VAL A 139 7.47 -8.47 6.19
N ASN A 140 6.18 -8.72 6.44
CA ASN A 140 5.13 -8.38 5.49
C ASN A 140 5.08 -6.87 5.19
N ASN A 141 5.23 -6.02 6.20
CA ASN A 141 5.28 -4.58 6.01
C ASN A 141 6.50 -4.15 5.19
N VAL A 142 7.67 -4.75 5.43
CA VAL A 142 8.89 -4.48 4.65
C VAL A 142 8.72 -4.90 3.20
N ILE A 143 8.20 -6.11 2.94
CA ILE A 143 7.91 -6.57 1.57
C ILE A 143 6.94 -5.62 0.89
N HIS A 144 5.87 -5.22 1.59
CA HIS A 144 4.89 -4.31 1.06
C HIS A 144 5.53 -2.96 0.71
N SER A 145 6.26 -2.33 1.63
CA SER A 145 6.97 -1.07 1.38
C SER A 145 8.00 -1.16 0.26
N MET A 146 8.79 -2.22 0.20
CA MET A 146 9.74 -2.45 -0.90
C MET A 146 9.01 -2.63 -2.24
N SER A 147 7.88 -3.33 -2.25
CA SER A 147 7.09 -3.52 -3.46
C SER A 147 6.48 -2.20 -3.95
N GLU A 148 6.00 -1.34 -3.04
CA GLU A 148 5.52 0.01 -3.36
C GLU A 148 6.65 0.92 -3.86
N GLU A 149 7.85 0.81 -3.26
CA GLU A 149 9.03 1.56 -3.69
C GLU A 149 9.47 1.15 -5.09
N LEU A 150 9.56 -0.16 -5.38
CA LEU A 150 9.88 -0.68 -6.71
C LEU A 150 8.84 -0.28 -7.75
N LYS A 151 7.54 -0.30 -7.41
CA LYS A 151 6.48 0.21 -8.30
C LYS A 151 6.67 1.70 -8.59
N THR A 152 6.97 2.49 -7.56
CA THR A 152 7.23 3.93 -7.68
C THR A 152 8.46 4.22 -8.54
N GLU A 153 9.54 3.44 -8.37
CA GLU A 153 10.77 3.56 -9.15
C GLU A 153 10.52 3.24 -10.63
N LYS A 154 9.91 2.09 -10.92
CA LYS A 154 9.53 1.72 -12.30
C LYS A 154 8.63 2.77 -12.94
N SER A 155 7.64 3.25 -12.20
CA SER A 155 6.74 4.30 -12.64
C SER A 155 7.46 5.61 -12.98
N LYS A 156 8.49 5.99 -12.21
CA LYS A 156 9.34 7.16 -12.50
C LYS A 156 10.17 6.95 -13.76
N ASP A 157 10.76 5.76 -13.93
CA ASP A 157 11.56 5.43 -15.11
C ASP A 157 10.73 5.45 -16.39
N GLU A 158 9.53 4.87 -16.36
CA GLU A 158 8.57 4.91 -17.47
C GLU A 158 8.17 6.35 -17.81
N LEU A 159 7.90 7.19 -16.79
CA LEU A 159 7.59 8.61 -16.99
C LEU A 159 8.75 9.34 -17.66
N ILE A 160 9.99 9.16 -17.19
CA ILE A 160 11.17 9.82 -17.78
C ILE A 160 11.37 9.38 -19.24
N SER A 161 11.21 8.08 -19.52
CA SER A 161 11.35 7.53 -20.87
C SER A 161 10.30 8.10 -21.83
N ASN A 162 9.03 8.10 -21.42
CA ASN A 162 7.91 8.60 -22.24
C ASN A 162 8.02 10.11 -22.48
N VAL A 163 8.31 10.89 -21.45
CA VAL A 163 8.56 12.35 -21.56
C VAL A 163 9.71 12.62 -22.52
N SER A 164 10.82 11.89 -22.41
CA SER A 164 11.98 12.07 -23.28
C SER A 164 11.65 11.83 -24.74
N HIS A 165 10.85 10.80 -25.04
CA HIS A 165 10.38 10.51 -26.39
C HIS A 165 9.47 11.62 -26.95
N ASP A 166 8.50 12.05 -26.15
CA ASP A 166 7.48 13.01 -26.55
C ASP A 166 7.98 14.44 -26.64
N ILE A 167 9.09 14.77 -25.96
CA ILE A 167 9.84 16.02 -26.17
C ILE A 167 10.70 15.95 -27.44
N ARG A 168 11.37 14.81 -27.69
CA ARG A 168 12.31 14.67 -28.82
C ARG A 168 11.62 14.89 -30.18
N THR A 169 10.44 14.32 -30.37
CA THR A 169 9.71 14.36 -31.65
C THR A 169 9.33 15.79 -32.11
N PRO A 170 8.64 16.63 -31.29
CA PRO A 170 8.35 18.01 -31.66
C PRO A 170 9.63 18.85 -31.74
N LEU A 171 10.63 18.62 -30.89
CA LEU A 171 11.90 19.34 -30.95
C LEU A 171 12.63 19.12 -32.27
N THR A 172 12.72 17.87 -32.74
CA THR A 172 13.30 17.55 -34.05
C THR A 172 12.53 18.23 -35.18
N SER A 173 11.20 18.32 -35.07
CA SER A 173 10.37 19.03 -36.06
C SER A 173 10.65 20.53 -36.08
N ILE A 174 10.73 21.16 -34.90
CA ILE A 174 11.06 22.59 -34.76
C ILE A 174 12.42 22.89 -35.37
N ILE A 175 13.45 22.12 -34.98
CA ILE A 175 14.82 22.27 -35.52
C ILE A 175 14.82 22.05 -37.03
N GLY A 176 14.09 21.05 -37.53
CA GLY A 176 13.99 20.77 -38.97
C GLY A 176 13.39 21.93 -39.76
N TYR A 177 12.20 22.41 -39.38
CA TYR A 177 11.55 23.52 -40.09
C TYR A 177 12.31 24.85 -39.96
N LEU A 178 12.87 25.15 -38.78
CA LEU A 178 13.74 26.31 -38.62
C LEU A 178 15.02 26.19 -39.44
N GLY A 179 15.60 25.00 -39.55
CA GLY A 179 16.75 24.72 -40.40
C GLY A 179 16.45 24.89 -41.90
N LEU A 180 15.25 24.53 -42.36
CA LEU A 180 14.81 24.82 -43.74
C LEU A 180 14.74 26.33 -43.99
N ILE A 181 14.24 27.09 -43.02
CA ILE A 181 14.17 28.56 -43.09
C ILE A 181 15.57 29.18 -43.08
N GLU A 182 16.42 28.76 -42.14
CA GLU A 182 17.80 29.24 -41.97
C GLU A 182 18.64 29.01 -43.23
N ASN A 183 18.50 27.85 -43.86
CA ASN A 183 19.21 27.49 -45.09
C ASN A 183 18.53 28.02 -46.36
N LYS A 184 17.49 28.86 -46.24
CA LYS A 184 16.71 29.43 -47.36
C LYS A 184 16.14 28.38 -48.32
N GLN A 185 15.76 27.21 -47.78
CA GLN A 185 15.18 26.09 -48.51
C GLN A 185 13.65 26.19 -48.58
N TYR A 186 13.13 27.29 -49.13
CA TYR A 186 11.71 27.53 -49.39
C TYR A 186 11.54 28.15 -50.78
N THR A 187 10.44 27.84 -51.46
CA THR A 187 10.22 28.28 -52.86
C THR A 187 9.28 29.48 -52.99
N SER A 188 8.51 29.76 -51.94
CA SER A 188 7.53 30.84 -51.89
C SER A 188 7.42 31.44 -50.48
N GLU A 189 6.78 32.61 -50.38
CA GLU A 189 6.41 33.20 -49.09
C GLU A 189 5.37 32.36 -48.33
N GLU A 190 4.55 31.59 -49.07
CA GLU A 190 3.59 30.64 -48.52
C GLU A 190 4.29 29.45 -47.83
N ASP A 191 5.36 28.92 -48.44
CA ASP A 191 6.20 27.88 -47.81
C ASP A 191 6.83 28.38 -46.51
N LEU A 192 7.34 29.62 -46.52
CA LEU A 192 7.93 30.25 -45.34
C LEU A 192 6.91 30.40 -44.21
N ALA A 193 5.72 30.94 -44.52
CA ALA A 193 4.63 31.08 -43.56
C ALA A 193 4.21 29.71 -42.99
N LYS A 194 4.12 28.69 -43.85
CA LYS A 194 3.81 27.31 -43.45
C LYS A 194 4.85 26.73 -42.51
N TYR A 195 6.14 26.87 -42.81
CA TYR A 195 7.23 26.36 -41.96
C TYR A 195 7.23 27.05 -40.59
N VAL A 196 7.08 28.37 -40.56
CA VAL A 196 6.95 29.14 -39.31
C VAL A 196 5.75 28.66 -38.50
N HIS A 197 4.60 28.49 -39.16
CA HIS A 197 3.39 28.02 -38.50
C HIS A 197 3.56 26.62 -37.89
N ILE A 198 4.19 25.68 -38.61
CA ILE A 198 4.42 24.34 -38.09
C ILE A 198 5.39 24.38 -36.90
N ALA A 199 6.51 25.11 -37.00
CA ALA A 199 7.45 25.27 -35.90
C ALA A 199 6.79 25.89 -34.65
N TYR A 200 5.99 26.94 -34.84
CA TYR A 200 5.23 27.59 -33.76
C TYR A 200 4.23 26.64 -33.09
N SER A 201 3.47 25.89 -33.89
CA SER A 201 2.52 24.89 -33.39
C SER A 201 3.21 23.80 -32.56
N LYS A 202 4.37 23.31 -33.02
CA LYS A 202 5.17 22.33 -32.26
C LYS A 202 5.76 22.91 -30.98
N ALA A 203 6.16 24.18 -30.97
CA ALA A 203 6.62 24.86 -29.76
C ALA A 203 5.49 25.02 -28.73
N ARG A 204 4.28 25.37 -29.19
CA ARG A 204 3.08 25.44 -28.33
C ARG A 204 2.73 24.06 -27.74
N GLN A 205 2.81 23.00 -28.55
CA GLN A 205 2.63 21.62 -28.09
C GLN A 205 3.64 21.24 -27.00
N MET A 206 4.92 21.59 -27.16
CA MET A 206 5.95 21.36 -26.13
C MET A 206 5.66 22.13 -24.85
N LYS A 207 5.19 23.39 -24.95
CA LYS A 207 4.78 24.17 -23.77
C LYS A 207 3.68 23.46 -22.98
N THR A 208 2.63 22.99 -23.65
CA THR A 208 1.55 22.23 -23.00
C THR A 208 2.08 20.97 -22.32
N LEU A 209 2.98 20.22 -22.97
CA LEU A 209 3.59 19.03 -22.36
C LEU A 209 4.39 19.37 -21.10
N ALA A 210 5.16 20.46 -21.11
CA ALA A 210 5.91 20.91 -19.95
C ALA A 210 4.98 21.36 -18.80
N ASP A 211 3.93 22.12 -19.12
CA ASP A 211 2.94 22.59 -18.15
C ASP A 211 2.14 21.43 -17.53
N ASP A 212 1.82 20.38 -18.31
CA ASP A 212 1.16 19.17 -17.82
C ASP A 212 2.08 18.33 -16.94
N LEU A 213 3.35 18.18 -17.33
CA LEU A 213 4.32 17.44 -16.54
C LEU A 213 4.57 18.10 -15.19
N PHE A 214 4.81 19.42 -15.18
CA PHE A 214 5.02 20.19 -13.96
C PHE A 214 3.84 20.01 -13.00
N GLU A 215 2.62 20.14 -13.52
CA GLU A 215 1.44 19.99 -12.68
C GLU A 215 1.28 18.57 -12.15
N TYR A 216 1.47 17.56 -12.99
CA TYR A 216 1.40 16.17 -12.57
C TYR A 216 2.38 15.90 -11.42
N THR A 217 3.63 16.35 -11.54
CA THR A 217 4.63 16.20 -10.46
C THR A 217 4.25 16.94 -9.18
N LYS A 218 3.56 18.08 -9.29
CA LYS A 218 3.12 18.89 -8.16
C LYS A 218 1.96 18.23 -7.41
N ILE A 219 0.96 17.73 -8.13
CA ILE A 219 -0.24 17.12 -7.54
C ILE A 219 0.09 15.74 -6.92
N THR A 220 1.07 15.03 -7.47
CA THR A 220 1.49 13.71 -6.96
C THR A 220 2.31 13.83 -5.65
N ASP A 221 2.70 15.04 -5.25
CA ASP A 221 3.39 15.25 -3.97
C ASP A 221 2.42 15.01 -2.79
N LYS A 222 2.83 14.17 -1.84
CA LYS A 222 1.98 13.65 -0.74
C LYS A 222 1.41 14.75 0.17
N ASP A 223 2.05 15.92 0.21
CA ASP A 223 1.62 17.05 1.02
C ASP A 223 0.81 18.11 0.25
N TYR A 224 0.58 17.92 -1.06
CA TYR A 224 -0.08 18.92 -1.90
C TYR A 224 -1.54 19.19 -1.52
N SER A 225 -2.29 18.14 -1.15
CA SER A 225 -3.73 18.22 -0.84
C SER A 225 -4.09 19.19 0.29
N LYS A 226 -3.17 19.41 1.25
CA LYS A 226 -3.42 20.28 2.41
C LYS A 226 -3.20 21.76 2.13
N LEU A 227 -2.54 22.11 1.02
CA LEU A 227 -1.93 23.44 0.86
C LEU A 227 -2.84 24.48 0.18
N ASN A 228 -4.01 24.12 -0.36
CA ASN A 228 -4.81 25.07 -1.15
C ASN A 228 -6.35 24.95 -1.04
N THR A 229 -6.88 24.35 0.02
CA THR A 229 -8.33 24.16 0.18
C THR A 229 -9.06 25.48 0.45
N ARG A 230 -10.07 25.80 -0.36
CA ARG A 230 -10.95 26.97 -0.25
C ARG A 230 -12.40 26.58 -0.55
N LYS A 231 -13.33 27.43 -0.14
CA LYS A 231 -14.75 27.30 -0.50
C LYS A 231 -14.96 27.70 -1.96
N ILE A 232 -15.57 26.82 -2.73
CA ILE A 232 -15.81 26.98 -4.17
C ILE A 232 -17.30 26.87 -4.43
N GLU A 233 -17.87 27.89 -5.07
CA GLU A 233 -19.24 27.80 -5.59
C GLU A 233 -19.23 27.09 -6.95
N MET A 234 -19.73 25.85 -6.97
CA MET A 234 -19.53 24.95 -8.12
C MET A 234 -20.32 25.35 -9.35
N LYS A 235 -21.52 25.92 -9.19
CA LYS A 235 -22.31 26.42 -10.32
C LYS A 235 -21.56 27.54 -11.05
N ALA A 236 -21.07 28.53 -10.31
CA ALA A 236 -20.29 29.63 -10.87
C ALA A 236 -19.00 29.16 -11.56
N MET A 237 -18.30 28.17 -10.98
CA MET A 237 -17.11 27.58 -11.60
C MET A 237 -17.44 26.89 -12.93
N ILE A 238 -18.46 26.02 -12.95
CA ILE A 238 -18.89 25.31 -14.17
C ILE A 238 -19.30 26.30 -15.25
N ASP A 239 -20.14 27.29 -14.92
CA ASP A 239 -20.62 28.29 -15.87
C ASP A 239 -19.46 29.14 -16.43
N GLN A 240 -18.50 29.55 -15.59
CA GLN A 240 -17.32 30.32 -16.02
C GLN A 240 -16.40 29.50 -16.94
N ILE A 241 -16.19 28.22 -16.63
CA ILE A 241 -15.36 27.34 -17.45
C ILE A 241 -16.04 27.09 -18.79
N ALA A 242 -17.33 26.77 -18.79
CA ALA A 242 -18.11 26.56 -20.01
C ALA A 242 -18.04 27.77 -20.95
N ALA A 243 -18.25 28.98 -20.44
CA ALA A 243 -18.15 30.22 -21.22
C ALA A 243 -16.75 30.46 -21.82
N GLY A 244 -15.69 29.93 -21.18
CA GLY A 244 -14.32 30.06 -21.68
C GLY A 244 -14.06 29.33 -23.01
N PHE A 245 -14.90 28.38 -23.37
CA PHE A 245 -14.77 27.58 -24.60
C PHE A 245 -15.69 28.04 -25.74
N ASP A 246 -16.52 29.08 -25.55
CA ASP A 246 -17.50 29.52 -26.56
C ASP A 246 -16.87 29.80 -27.93
N LEU A 247 -15.67 30.39 -27.95
CA LEU A 247 -14.94 30.67 -29.19
C LEU A 247 -14.45 29.39 -29.87
N GLU A 248 -13.87 28.45 -29.11
CA GLU A 248 -13.36 27.19 -29.64
C GLU A 248 -14.50 26.27 -30.12
N MET A 249 -15.65 26.32 -29.45
CA MET A 249 -16.88 25.64 -29.86
C MET A 249 -17.40 26.21 -31.19
N ALA A 250 -17.44 27.54 -31.32
CA ALA A 250 -17.87 28.20 -32.56
C ALA A 250 -16.94 27.91 -33.75
N GLU A 251 -15.62 27.88 -33.53
CA GLU A 251 -14.63 27.52 -34.57
C GLU A 251 -14.81 26.08 -35.09
N LYS A 252 -15.37 25.19 -34.26
CA LYS A 252 -15.58 23.77 -34.59
C LYS A 252 -17.04 23.41 -34.91
N ASP A 253 -17.93 24.39 -34.99
CA ASP A 253 -19.38 24.19 -35.17
C ASP A 253 -20.02 23.24 -34.14
N MET A 254 -19.55 23.33 -32.89
CA MET A 254 -20.07 22.55 -31.75
C MET A 254 -20.86 23.44 -30.79
N LYS A 255 -21.76 22.83 -30.01
CA LYS A 255 -22.57 23.50 -28.99
C LYS A 255 -22.32 22.89 -27.62
N MET A 256 -22.24 23.75 -26.62
CA MET A 256 -22.13 23.32 -25.23
C MET A 256 -23.45 23.52 -24.48
N HIS A 257 -23.85 22.52 -23.73
CA HIS A 257 -25.02 22.55 -22.86
C HIS A 257 -24.56 22.41 -21.40
N SER A 258 -24.69 23.47 -20.61
CA SER A 258 -24.42 23.46 -19.17
C SER A 258 -25.72 23.27 -18.39
N LYS A 259 -25.76 22.34 -17.44
CA LYS A 259 -26.93 22.12 -16.57
C LYS A 259 -26.52 21.74 -15.15
N THR A 260 -27.22 22.26 -14.16
CA THR A 260 -27.05 21.87 -12.76
C THR A 260 -28.39 21.55 -12.11
N ASN A 261 -28.42 20.61 -11.15
CA ASN A 261 -29.63 20.34 -10.34
C ASN A 261 -29.68 21.14 -9.02
N PHE A 262 -28.76 22.08 -8.84
CA PHE A 262 -28.64 22.94 -7.68
C PHE A 262 -28.43 24.40 -8.12
N ASP A 263 -29.06 25.34 -7.42
CA ASP A 263 -28.82 26.77 -7.67
C ASP A 263 -27.53 27.27 -7.03
N LYS A 264 -27.19 26.72 -5.86
CA LYS A 264 -25.97 27.05 -5.12
C LYS A 264 -25.46 25.83 -4.38
N LEU A 265 -24.24 25.43 -4.71
CA LEU A 265 -23.50 24.38 -3.99
C LEU A 265 -22.07 24.87 -3.75
N VAL A 266 -21.66 24.83 -2.49
CA VAL A 266 -20.30 25.19 -2.08
C VAL A 266 -19.59 23.95 -1.60
N ILE A 267 -18.41 23.66 -2.18
CA ILE A 267 -17.54 22.58 -1.74
C ILE A 267 -16.21 23.13 -1.24
N ASP A 268 -15.50 22.35 -0.43
CA ASP A 268 -14.14 22.67 0.01
C ASP A 268 -13.11 21.96 -0.90
N GLY A 269 -12.28 22.70 -1.62
CA GLY A 269 -11.26 22.15 -2.52
C GLY A 269 -10.30 23.19 -3.07
N SER A 270 -9.38 22.79 -3.93
CA SER A 270 -8.46 23.69 -4.64
C SER A 270 -9.12 24.22 -5.92
N PRO A 271 -9.45 25.53 -6.02
CA PRO A 271 -10.20 26.04 -7.16
C PRO A 271 -9.46 25.89 -8.49
N SER A 272 -8.13 26.07 -8.48
CA SER A 272 -7.30 25.94 -9.68
C SER A 272 -7.26 24.50 -10.20
N ASP A 273 -7.15 23.53 -9.29
CA ASP A 273 -6.97 22.13 -9.65
C ASP A 273 -8.28 21.54 -10.18
N LEU A 274 -9.41 21.86 -9.52
CA LEU A 274 -10.74 21.46 -9.99
C LEU A 274 -11.11 22.10 -11.32
N ALA A 275 -10.83 23.41 -11.48
CA ALA A 275 -11.04 24.07 -12.77
C ALA A 275 -10.20 23.42 -13.88
N ARG A 276 -8.96 23.04 -13.57
CA ARG A 276 -8.09 22.33 -14.52
C ARG A 276 -8.63 20.94 -14.87
N ALA A 277 -9.12 20.18 -13.90
CA ALA A 277 -9.73 18.88 -14.17
C ALA A 277 -10.92 19.00 -15.12
N ILE A 278 -11.82 19.96 -14.88
CA ILE A 278 -12.98 20.21 -15.75
C ILE A 278 -12.52 20.70 -17.15
N ASN A 279 -11.55 21.62 -17.22
CA ASN A 279 -10.97 22.07 -18.49
C ASN A 279 -10.37 20.91 -19.30
N ASN A 280 -9.66 19.98 -18.66
CA ASN A 280 -9.08 18.82 -19.32
C ASN A 280 -10.16 17.90 -19.89
N LEU A 281 -11.26 17.69 -19.16
CA LEU A 281 -12.40 16.91 -19.65
C LEU A 281 -13.08 17.59 -20.85
N ILE A 282 -13.36 18.89 -20.77
CA ILE A 282 -14.01 19.64 -21.86
C ILE A 282 -13.09 19.70 -23.09
N SER A 283 -11.79 19.93 -22.91
CA SER A 283 -10.82 19.93 -24.00
C SER A 283 -10.73 18.55 -24.68
N ASN A 284 -10.79 17.47 -23.92
CA ASN A 284 -10.88 16.11 -24.46
C ASN A 284 -12.19 15.92 -25.24
N ALA A 285 -13.32 16.31 -24.69
CA ALA A 285 -14.62 16.25 -25.36
C ALA A 285 -14.60 17.01 -26.70
N LEU A 286 -14.03 18.21 -26.74
CA LEU A 286 -13.87 19.06 -27.95
C LEU A 286 -12.95 18.44 -29.00
N LYS A 287 -11.99 17.62 -28.57
CA LYS A 287 -10.98 17.03 -29.43
C LYS A 287 -11.40 15.68 -30.01
N TYR A 288 -12.12 14.88 -29.23
CA TYR A 288 -12.57 13.54 -29.62
C TYR A 288 -14.05 13.51 -30.04
N GLY A 289 -14.77 14.63 -29.89
CA GLY A 289 -16.11 14.85 -30.41
C GLY A 289 -16.20 15.12 -31.91
N HIS A 290 -15.27 14.67 -32.75
CA HIS A 290 -15.14 15.13 -34.14
C HIS A 290 -16.34 14.79 -35.05
N ASP A 291 -17.07 13.71 -34.75
CA ASP A 291 -18.32 13.33 -35.44
C ASP A 291 -19.58 13.86 -34.74
N GLY A 292 -19.39 14.48 -33.58
CA GLY A 292 -20.41 15.02 -32.71
C GLY A 292 -20.54 16.54 -32.81
N HIS A 293 -21.66 17.08 -32.34
CA HIS A 293 -21.91 18.53 -32.33
C HIS A 293 -22.24 19.04 -30.93
N ASN A 294 -22.30 18.17 -29.92
CA ASN A 294 -22.82 18.51 -28.60
C ASN A 294 -21.89 18.05 -27.48
N ILE A 295 -21.55 18.98 -26.61
CA ILE A 295 -20.86 18.70 -25.36
C ILE A 295 -21.78 19.09 -24.21
N TYR A 296 -21.97 18.16 -23.28
CA TYR A 296 -22.81 18.34 -22.10
C TYR A 296 -21.91 18.44 -20.88
N VAL A 297 -22.08 19.51 -20.09
CA VAL A 297 -21.39 19.71 -18.82
C VAL A 297 -22.45 19.80 -17.73
N GLU A 298 -22.56 18.76 -16.92
CA GLU A 298 -23.65 18.64 -15.95
C GLU A 298 -23.13 18.50 -14.52
N GLY A 299 -23.72 19.25 -13.59
CA GLY A 299 -23.45 19.15 -12.15
C GLY A 299 -24.65 18.60 -11.38
N PHE A 300 -24.48 17.48 -10.70
CA PHE A 300 -25.54 16.85 -9.91
C PHE A 300 -25.11 16.71 -8.45
N ARG A 301 -25.83 17.36 -7.55
CA ARG A 301 -25.80 17.01 -6.13
C ARG A 301 -26.56 15.70 -5.95
N VAL A 302 -25.84 14.60 -5.72
CA VAL A 302 -26.41 13.26 -5.53
C VAL A 302 -27.05 13.16 -4.15
N ASN A 303 -26.35 13.67 -3.13
CA ASN A 303 -26.79 13.66 -1.74
C ASN A 303 -26.11 14.79 -0.93
N GLU A 304 -26.22 14.76 0.40
CA GLU A 304 -25.62 15.78 1.28
C GLU A 304 -24.08 15.78 1.29
N LYS A 305 -23.44 14.70 0.83
CA LYS A 305 -21.99 14.48 0.86
C LYS A 305 -21.33 14.48 -0.51
N GLU A 306 -22.06 14.29 -1.59
CA GLU A 306 -21.49 13.99 -2.91
C GLU A 306 -22.01 14.91 -4.02
N LEU A 307 -21.06 15.38 -4.82
CA LEU A 307 -21.25 16.10 -6.07
C LEU A 307 -20.71 15.25 -7.22
N GLU A 308 -21.54 15.01 -8.22
CA GLU A 308 -21.14 14.48 -9.51
C GLU A 308 -20.98 15.62 -10.53
N ILE A 309 -19.87 15.60 -11.27
CA ILE A 309 -19.67 16.45 -12.45
C ILE A 309 -19.49 15.54 -13.65
N LYS A 310 -20.37 15.67 -14.65
CA LYS A 310 -20.37 14.87 -15.87
C LYS A 310 -19.96 15.74 -17.04
N VAL A 311 -19.02 15.24 -17.85
CA VAL A 311 -18.67 15.83 -19.14
C VAL A 311 -18.89 14.76 -20.19
N SER A 312 -19.86 15.02 -21.08
CA SER A 312 -20.27 14.07 -22.12
C SER A 312 -20.08 14.67 -23.52
N ASN A 313 -19.72 13.84 -24.49
CA ASN A 313 -19.66 14.20 -25.90
C ASN A 313 -20.25 13.11 -26.79
N ASP A 314 -20.83 13.50 -27.91
CA ASP A 314 -21.44 12.65 -28.94
C ASP A 314 -20.43 12.21 -30.02
N GLY A 315 -19.19 11.95 -29.61
CA GLY A 315 -18.09 11.56 -30.51
C GLY A 315 -17.83 10.05 -30.58
N GLU A 316 -16.65 9.68 -31.11
CA GLU A 316 -16.25 8.28 -31.26
C GLU A 316 -16.24 7.55 -29.91
N LYS A 317 -16.83 6.35 -29.90
CA LYS A 317 -16.84 5.47 -28.75
C LYS A 317 -15.43 5.02 -28.39
N ILE A 318 -15.14 5.01 -27.09
CA ILE A 318 -13.91 4.44 -26.54
C ILE A 318 -14.04 2.91 -26.55
N PRO A 319 -13.09 2.17 -27.14
CA PRO A 319 -13.08 0.70 -27.07
C PRO A 319 -13.15 0.21 -25.62
N GLU A 320 -13.93 -0.84 -25.36
CA GLU A 320 -14.10 -1.38 -24.00
C GLU A 320 -12.77 -1.78 -23.35
N GLU A 321 -11.82 -2.29 -24.14
CA GLU A 321 -10.49 -2.63 -23.67
C GLU A 321 -9.65 -1.41 -23.27
N SER A 322 -9.95 -0.23 -23.83
CA SER A 322 -9.27 1.02 -23.53
C SER A 322 -9.85 1.72 -22.31
N ILE A 323 -11.12 1.50 -21.97
CA ILE A 323 -11.82 2.16 -20.84
C ILE A 323 -11.04 2.03 -19.52
N LYS A 324 -10.48 0.85 -19.26
CA LYS A 324 -9.66 0.58 -18.05
C LYS A 324 -8.33 1.36 -18.00
N HIS A 325 -7.86 1.89 -19.13
CA HIS A 325 -6.55 2.51 -19.26
C HIS A 325 -6.62 4.02 -19.54
N VAL A 326 -7.81 4.60 -19.72
CA VAL A 326 -7.93 6.01 -20.14
C VAL A 326 -7.37 7.01 -19.12
N PHE A 327 -7.30 6.63 -17.85
CA PHE A 327 -6.70 7.44 -16.78
C PHE A 327 -5.22 7.12 -16.54
N ASP A 328 -4.65 6.18 -17.30
CA ASP A 328 -3.23 5.84 -17.23
C ASP A 328 -2.40 6.95 -17.88
N ARG A 329 -1.21 7.18 -17.33
CA ARG A 329 -0.28 8.20 -17.82
C ARG A 329 0.19 7.85 -19.22
N PHE A 330 0.25 8.86 -20.08
CA PHE A 330 0.70 8.72 -21.47
C PHE A 330 -0.16 7.75 -22.30
N TYR A 331 -1.26 7.22 -21.75
CA TYR A 331 -2.13 6.31 -22.47
C TYR A 331 -2.94 7.06 -23.52
N ARG A 332 -3.00 6.46 -24.70
CA ARG A 332 -3.70 6.99 -25.87
C ARG A 332 -4.25 5.82 -26.67
N VAL A 333 -5.54 5.86 -26.99
CA VAL A 333 -6.19 4.88 -27.88
C VAL A 333 -5.51 4.90 -29.26
N GLU A 334 -5.28 3.75 -29.90
CA GLU A 334 -4.49 3.67 -31.14
C GLU A 334 -5.04 4.55 -32.29
N ASN A 335 -6.37 4.68 -32.41
CA ASN A 335 -7.02 5.58 -33.38
C ASN A 335 -6.66 7.06 -33.16
N SER A 336 -6.29 7.45 -31.93
CA SER A 336 -5.83 8.79 -31.58
C SER A 336 -4.34 9.04 -31.83
N ARG A 337 -3.57 8.05 -32.32
CA ARG A 337 -2.15 8.21 -32.67
C ARG A 337 -1.92 8.96 -33.98
N ASN A 338 -2.97 9.22 -34.78
CA ASN A 338 -2.86 10.13 -35.92
C ASN A 338 -2.34 11.50 -35.45
N LYS A 339 -1.23 11.95 -36.05
CA LYS A 339 -0.42 13.11 -35.64
C LYS A 339 -1.18 14.44 -35.53
N SER A 340 -2.43 14.51 -35.99
CA SER A 340 -3.26 15.74 -36.00
C SER A 340 -3.88 16.06 -34.64
N THR A 341 -4.19 15.07 -33.79
CA THR A 341 -4.98 15.33 -32.57
C THR A 341 -4.12 15.68 -31.35
N GLY A 342 -2.81 15.41 -31.33
CA GLY A 342 -1.83 16.08 -30.45
C GLY A 342 -2.18 16.17 -28.94
N GLY A 343 -2.29 15.03 -28.24
CA GLY A 343 -2.46 15.01 -26.77
C GLY A 343 -1.21 14.54 -26.06
N THR A 344 -0.95 15.09 -24.87
CA THR A 344 0.17 14.70 -23.98
C THR A 344 -0.05 13.34 -23.32
N GLY A 345 -1.30 12.85 -23.29
CA GLY A 345 -1.68 11.64 -22.54
C GLY A 345 -1.61 11.82 -21.01
N LEU A 346 -1.36 13.04 -20.53
CA LEU A 346 -1.34 13.38 -19.11
C LEU A 346 -2.66 14.01 -18.63
N GLY A 347 -3.47 14.56 -19.54
CA GLY A 347 -4.70 15.28 -19.17
C GLY A 347 -5.66 14.50 -18.27
N LEU A 348 -6.01 13.26 -18.65
CA LEU A 348 -6.89 12.40 -17.85
C LEU A 348 -6.21 11.87 -16.58
N ALA A 349 -4.90 11.62 -16.63
CA ALA A 349 -4.14 11.25 -15.43
C ALA A 349 -4.14 12.39 -14.39
N ILE A 350 -4.02 13.64 -14.84
CA ILE A 350 -4.16 14.83 -13.99
C ILE A 350 -5.57 14.92 -13.41
N VAL A 351 -6.61 14.70 -14.22
CA VAL A 351 -8.01 14.68 -13.75
C VAL A 351 -8.17 13.67 -12.60
N TYR A 352 -7.70 12.44 -12.82
CA TYR A 352 -7.75 11.41 -11.80
C TYR A 352 -7.04 11.84 -10.51
N GLU A 353 -5.82 12.37 -10.63
CA GLU A 353 -5.04 12.71 -9.44
C GLU A 353 -5.70 13.86 -8.67
N VAL A 354 -6.20 14.88 -9.37
CA VAL A 354 -7.00 15.96 -8.77
C VAL A 354 -8.17 15.40 -7.99
N VAL A 355 -8.96 14.50 -8.57
CA VAL A 355 -10.14 13.96 -7.89
C VAL A 355 -9.75 13.09 -6.69
N ASN A 356 -8.70 12.28 -6.83
CA ASN A 356 -8.19 11.42 -5.76
C ASN A 356 -7.68 12.23 -4.55
N ILE A 357 -6.90 13.29 -4.76
CA ILE A 357 -6.42 14.14 -3.66
C ILE A 357 -7.56 14.88 -2.93
N HIS A 358 -8.69 15.09 -3.61
CA HIS A 358 -9.90 15.67 -3.02
C HIS A 358 -10.78 14.63 -2.31
N GLY A 359 -10.39 13.35 -2.27
CA GLY A 359 -11.15 12.28 -1.61
C GLY A 359 -12.30 11.72 -2.46
N GLY A 360 -12.28 12.00 -3.75
CA GLY A 360 -13.25 11.54 -4.75
C GLY A 360 -12.78 10.35 -5.57
N TYR A 361 -13.56 9.99 -6.60
CA TYR A 361 -13.20 9.00 -7.60
C TYR A 361 -13.72 9.38 -9.00
N CYS A 362 -13.18 8.76 -10.05
CA CYS A 362 -13.56 9.02 -11.44
C CYS A 362 -14.19 7.78 -12.06
N SER A 363 -15.17 7.96 -12.95
CA SER A 363 -15.72 6.88 -13.76
C SER A 363 -15.87 7.32 -15.21
N VAL A 364 -15.91 6.35 -16.12
CA VAL A 364 -16.12 6.59 -17.55
C VAL A 364 -17.11 5.57 -18.10
N ALA A 365 -18.07 6.07 -18.87
CA ALA A 365 -19.04 5.27 -19.60
C ALA A 365 -19.02 5.73 -21.06
N SER A 366 -18.75 4.82 -21.98
CA SER A 366 -18.75 5.11 -23.41
C SER A 366 -19.66 4.12 -24.13
N ASN A 367 -20.71 4.64 -24.74
CA ASN A 367 -21.63 3.88 -25.58
C ASN A 367 -21.63 4.44 -27.00
N ASP A 368 -22.48 3.92 -27.88
CA ASP A 368 -22.49 4.30 -29.29
C ASP A 368 -23.07 5.72 -29.53
N GLU A 369 -23.67 6.34 -28.50
CA GLU A 369 -24.28 7.68 -28.57
C GLU A 369 -23.44 8.75 -27.84
N LEU A 370 -22.90 8.41 -26.66
CA LEU A 370 -22.21 9.34 -25.77
C LEU A 370 -21.03 8.67 -25.07
N THR A 371 -19.94 9.42 -24.97
CA THR A 371 -18.85 9.18 -24.03
C THR A 371 -18.97 10.16 -22.88
N THR A 372 -19.07 9.64 -21.65
CA THR A 372 -19.26 10.43 -20.43
C THR A 372 -18.16 10.13 -19.42
N PHE A 373 -17.44 11.17 -19.02
CA PHE A 373 -16.54 11.14 -17.87
C PHE A 373 -17.26 11.74 -16.67
N THR A 374 -17.24 11.04 -15.54
CA THR A 374 -17.87 11.48 -14.29
C THR A 374 -16.83 11.66 -13.21
N LEU A 375 -16.84 12.82 -12.56
CA LEU A 375 -16.06 13.13 -11.38
C LEU A 375 -16.97 13.09 -10.16
N HIS A 376 -16.65 12.24 -9.20
CA HIS A 376 -17.35 12.15 -7.91
C HIS A 376 -16.52 12.86 -6.87
N LEU A 377 -17.04 13.95 -6.30
CA LEU A 377 -16.33 14.81 -5.35
C LEU A 377 -17.10 14.91 -4.03
N PRO A 378 -16.42 14.79 -2.87
CA PRO A 378 -17.04 15.07 -1.60
C PRO A 378 -17.33 16.57 -1.46
N ILE A 379 -18.49 16.91 -0.90
CA ILE A 379 -18.88 18.31 -0.65
C ILE A 379 -18.02 18.91 0.47
N LYS A 380 -17.64 18.11 1.46
CA LYS A 380 -16.78 18.53 2.58
C LYS A 380 -15.39 17.94 2.43
N HIS A 381 -14.38 18.77 2.64
CA HIS A 381 -12.99 18.33 2.59
C HIS A 381 -12.70 17.31 3.71
N GLY A 382 -12.07 16.20 3.33
CA GLY A 382 -11.68 15.11 4.25
C GLY A 382 -12.67 13.95 4.33
N ASP A 383 -13.87 14.08 3.77
CA ASP A 383 -14.74 12.94 3.52
C ASP A 383 -14.15 12.12 2.35
N LYS A 384 -13.95 10.81 2.53
CA LYS A 384 -13.62 9.91 1.42
C LYS A 384 -14.90 9.29 0.88
N LEU A 385 -15.15 9.46 -0.41
CA LEU A 385 -16.20 8.73 -1.10
C LEU A 385 -15.74 7.28 -1.35
N THR A 386 -16.70 6.37 -1.33
CA THR A 386 -16.47 4.96 -1.69
C THR A 386 -17.23 4.70 -2.98
N PRO A 387 -16.58 4.18 -4.05
CA PRO A 387 -17.28 3.84 -5.28
C PRO A 387 -18.43 2.85 -5.03
N THR A 388 -19.49 2.90 -5.82
CA THR A 388 -20.50 1.84 -5.78
C THR A 388 -19.95 0.52 -6.34
N LYS A 389 -20.54 -0.64 -6.02
CA LYS A 389 -20.05 -1.97 -6.47
C LYS A 389 -19.81 -2.11 -7.99
N HIS A 390 -20.52 -1.34 -8.82
CA HIS A 390 -20.32 -1.31 -10.27
C HIS A 390 -19.11 -0.45 -10.68
N GLU A 391 -18.78 0.56 -9.88
CA GLU A 391 -17.64 1.48 -10.04
C GLU A 391 -16.39 0.97 -9.32
N GLU A 392 -16.52 0.13 -8.29
CA GLU A 392 -15.41 -0.56 -7.60
C GLU A 392 -14.58 -1.38 -8.59
N GLY A 393 -15.21 -2.09 -9.53
CA GLY A 393 -14.50 -2.88 -10.55
C GLY A 393 -13.74 -2.03 -11.58
N GLN A 394 -14.17 -0.80 -11.85
CA GLN A 394 -13.42 0.14 -12.70
C GLN A 394 -12.31 0.83 -11.90
N GLN A 395 -12.61 1.27 -10.67
CA GLN A 395 -11.66 1.95 -9.80
C GLN A 395 -10.52 1.01 -9.38
N GLU A 396 -10.81 -0.25 -9.04
CA GLU A 396 -9.79 -1.24 -8.69
C GLU A 396 -8.87 -1.56 -9.88
N VAL A 397 -9.38 -1.51 -11.11
CA VAL A 397 -8.55 -1.70 -12.31
C VAL A 397 -7.70 -0.46 -12.60
N ILE A 398 -8.25 0.74 -12.42
CA ILE A 398 -7.53 2.02 -12.58
C ILE A 398 -6.44 2.18 -11.49
N ASP A 399 -6.71 1.73 -10.27
CA ASP A 399 -5.79 1.81 -9.14
C ASP A 399 -4.69 0.75 -9.25
N ASN A 400 -4.99 -0.45 -9.80
CA ASN A 400 -4.00 -1.51 -10.00
C ASN A 400 -3.12 -1.33 -11.26
N ALA A 401 -3.53 -0.47 -12.20
CA ALA A 401 -2.73 -0.13 -13.39
C ALA A 401 -1.67 0.96 -13.11
N LYS A 402 -1.69 1.56 -11.92
CA LYS A 402 -0.78 2.62 -11.47
C LYS A 402 0.32 2.08 -10.57
#